data_AF-A0A5B7CCV5-F1
#
_entry.id   AF-A0A5B7CCV5-F1
#
_cell.length_a   1.000
_cell.length_b   1.000
_cell.length_c   1.000
_cell.angle_alpha   90.00
_cell.angle_beta   90.00
_cell.angle_gamma   90.00
#
_symmetry.space_group_name_H-M   'P 1'
#
loop_
_entity.id
_entity.type
_entity.pdbx_description
1 polymer ?
#
loop_
_entity_poly.entity_id
_entity_poly.type
_entity_poly.pdbx_seq_one_letter_code
_entity_poly.pdbx_strand_id
1 'polypeptide(L)'
;KEEEYDILTFEGDPTRLAHAESFLYHLLKAVPSAFTRFDAMLFQSNYDSEILHLKESIQTLELGCKDLRTRGLFLKLLEAILKAGNRMNAGTSRGNAQAFNLTALRKLSDVKSTDGKTTLLHFVVEEVVRSEGKRCSSQNSISEEEEKEKEYIMLGLPVVGGLSAAFSNVKKAASIDYEAFAKTCSGLAARAAEIRQLVAQCAVSGGGGFVRDMKGFLEAAEEELRVVKEEQTKVMELVKRTTEYYQAGASNEKGANPLQLFVIVQDFLGMVDQVCIDIARNLQKRKTSSSPKSPASRISVKFPKLPANFMSDKSRSTSSDSDDDF
;
A
#
# COMPACT_ATOMS: atom_id res chain seq x y z
N LYS A 1 28.07 -7.09 -33.91
CA LYS A 1 27.66 -7.20 -35.33
C LYS A 1 28.87 -7.20 -36.26
N GLU A 2 29.81 -6.26 -36.13
CA GLU A 2 31.07 -6.24 -36.92
C GLU A 2 31.95 -7.45 -36.59
N GLU A 3 32.29 -7.67 -35.31
CA GLU A 3 33.08 -8.86 -34.89
C GLU A 3 32.43 -10.21 -35.23
N GLU A 4 31.10 -10.31 -35.14
CA GLU A 4 30.35 -11.52 -35.49
C GLU A 4 30.47 -11.82 -37.00
N TYR A 5 30.40 -10.79 -37.83
CA TYR A 5 30.58 -10.90 -39.28
C TYR A 5 32.01 -11.32 -39.61
N ASP A 6 33.01 -10.68 -39.02
CA ASP A 6 34.42 -10.97 -39.27
C ASP A 6 34.75 -12.43 -38.94
N ILE A 7 34.26 -12.92 -37.79
CA ILE A 7 34.41 -14.32 -37.38
C ILE A 7 33.68 -15.28 -38.33
N LEU A 8 32.47 -14.96 -38.78
CA LEU A 8 31.73 -15.79 -39.72
C LEU A 8 32.37 -15.85 -41.10
N THR A 9 33.03 -14.78 -41.53
CA THR A 9 33.74 -14.70 -42.82
C THR A 9 35.21 -15.13 -42.74
N PHE A 10 35.71 -15.53 -41.58
CA PHE A 10 37.09 -15.98 -41.42
C PHE A 10 37.33 -17.28 -42.20
N GLU A 11 38.20 -17.21 -43.21
CA GLU A 11 38.61 -18.34 -44.08
C GLU A 11 39.96 -18.95 -43.68
N GLY A 12 40.61 -18.43 -42.63
CA GLY A 12 41.87 -18.96 -42.13
C GLY A 12 41.71 -20.22 -41.27
N ASP A 13 42.83 -20.74 -40.76
CA ASP A 13 42.83 -21.90 -39.85
C ASP A 13 42.25 -21.54 -38.47
N PRO A 14 41.09 -22.11 -38.06
CA PRO A 14 40.45 -21.78 -36.78
C PRO A 14 41.27 -22.18 -35.55
N THR A 15 42.28 -23.04 -35.71
CA THR A 15 43.19 -23.44 -34.62
C THR A 15 44.22 -22.36 -34.27
N ARG A 16 44.38 -21.36 -35.15
CA ARG A 16 45.27 -20.20 -34.96
C ARG A 16 44.58 -19.00 -34.31
N LEU A 17 43.27 -19.05 -34.15
CA LEU A 17 42.50 -18.04 -33.43
C LEU A 17 42.82 -18.11 -31.93
N ALA A 18 42.76 -16.97 -31.24
CA ALA A 18 42.84 -16.98 -29.78
C ALA A 18 41.67 -17.78 -29.19
N HIS A 19 41.80 -18.30 -27.97
CA HIS A 19 40.78 -19.19 -27.38
C HIS A 19 39.37 -18.59 -27.39
N ALA A 20 39.21 -17.29 -27.12
CA ALA A 20 37.91 -16.61 -27.14
C ALA A 20 37.31 -16.51 -28.56
N GLU A 21 38.12 -16.15 -29.55
CA GLU A 21 37.72 -16.05 -30.95
C GLU A 21 37.39 -17.42 -31.54
N SER A 22 38.20 -18.43 -31.20
CA SER A 22 37.97 -19.81 -31.61
C SER A 22 36.66 -20.34 -31.02
N PHE A 23 36.37 -20.08 -29.74
CA PHE A 23 35.08 -20.43 -29.14
C PHE A 23 33.91 -19.78 -29.90
N LEU A 24 33.99 -18.48 -30.16
CA LEU A 24 32.93 -17.73 -30.84
C LEU A 24 32.77 -18.19 -32.29
N TYR A 25 33.86 -18.49 -33.00
CA TYR A 25 33.84 -19.06 -34.35
C TYR A 25 33.05 -20.36 -34.40
N HIS A 26 33.39 -21.33 -33.55
CA HIS A 26 32.72 -22.62 -33.54
C HIS A 26 31.25 -22.49 -33.12
N LEU A 27 30.95 -21.63 -32.15
CA LEU A 27 29.58 -21.35 -31.72
C LEU A 27 28.72 -20.79 -32.86
N LEU A 28 29.18 -19.74 -33.55
CA LEU A 28 28.41 -19.07 -34.60
C LEU A 28 28.25 -19.93 -35.86
N LYS A 29 29.25 -20.77 -36.18
CA LYS A 29 29.16 -21.73 -37.28
C LYS A 29 28.20 -22.89 -36.99
N ALA A 30 28.18 -23.37 -35.74
CA ALA A 30 27.33 -24.48 -35.34
C ALA A 30 25.87 -24.06 -35.06
N VAL A 31 25.67 -22.85 -34.54
CA VAL A 31 24.36 -22.36 -34.07
C VAL A 31 24.00 -21.05 -34.77
N PRO A 32 23.14 -21.11 -35.81
CA PRO A 32 22.63 -19.91 -36.46
C PRO A 32 21.90 -19.00 -35.46
N SER A 33 22.24 -17.71 -35.46
CA SER A 33 21.67 -16.69 -34.58
C SER A 33 21.82 -17.02 -33.09
N ALA A 34 23.00 -17.54 -32.69
CA ALA A 34 23.27 -18.00 -31.33
C ALA A 34 22.86 -16.99 -30.24
N PHE A 35 23.25 -15.72 -30.37
CA PHE A 35 22.92 -14.68 -29.39
C PHE A 35 21.42 -14.44 -29.25
N THR A 36 20.71 -14.38 -30.37
CA THR A 36 19.24 -14.27 -30.37
C THR A 36 18.57 -15.46 -29.67
N ARG A 37 19.09 -16.67 -29.86
CA ARG A 37 18.59 -17.86 -29.15
C ARG A 37 18.89 -17.78 -27.66
N PHE A 38 20.05 -17.25 -27.26
CA PHE A 38 20.36 -17.00 -25.84
C PHE A 38 19.42 -15.98 -25.22
N ASP A 39 19.13 -14.87 -25.90
CA ASP A 39 18.18 -13.87 -25.41
C ASP A 39 16.78 -14.46 -25.22
N ALA A 40 16.33 -15.30 -26.16
CA ALA A 40 15.05 -16.00 -26.06
C ALA A 40 15.02 -17.01 -24.89
N MET A 41 16.08 -17.80 -24.71
CA MET A 41 16.20 -18.73 -23.60
C MET A 41 16.31 -18.01 -22.25
N LEU A 42 16.98 -16.85 -22.20
CA LEU A 42 17.06 -16.01 -21.01
C LEU A 42 15.68 -15.45 -20.64
N PHE A 43 14.92 -14.97 -21.62
CA PHE A 43 13.54 -14.54 -21.41
C PHE A 43 12.68 -15.69 -20.87
N GLN A 44 12.75 -16.87 -21.48
CA GLN A 44 12.05 -18.06 -21.00
C GLN A 44 12.42 -18.41 -19.55
N SER A 45 13.72 -18.36 -19.21
CA SER A 45 14.20 -18.66 -17.86
C SER A 45 13.75 -17.66 -16.80
N ASN A 46 13.50 -16.39 -17.19
CA ASN A 46 13.12 -15.33 -16.26
C ASN A 46 11.60 -15.13 -16.17
N TYR A 47 10.86 -15.54 -17.21
CA TYR A 47 9.44 -15.26 -17.38
C TYR A 47 8.61 -15.63 -16.15
N ASP A 48 8.76 -16.84 -15.62
CA ASP A 48 7.97 -17.35 -14.49
C ASP A 48 8.15 -16.47 -13.24
N SER A 49 9.36 -16.00 -12.97
CA SER A 49 9.63 -15.10 -11.84
C SER A 49 9.04 -13.72 -12.07
N GLU A 50 9.14 -13.18 -13.29
CA GLU A 50 8.63 -11.86 -13.63
C GLU A 50 7.09 -11.82 -13.61
N ILE A 51 6.42 -12.84 -14.15
CA ILE A 51 4.96 -12.93 -14.17
C ILE A 51 4.40 -13.19 -12.77
N LEU A 52 5.09 -14.00 -11.95
CA LEU A 52 4.70 -14.23 -10.56
C LEU A 52 4.74 -12.91 -9.76
N HIS A 53 5.82 -12.14 -9.87
CA HIS A 53 5.94 -10.85 -9.19
C HIS A 53 4.83 -9.87 -9.60
N LEU A 54 4.45 -9.85 -10.88
CA LEU A 54 3.31 -9.05 -11.36
C LEU A 54 1.98 -9.52 -10.72
N LYS A 55 1.73 -10.84 -10.67
CA LYS A 55 0.52 -11.40 -10.05
C LYS A 55 0.46 -11.11 -8.55
N GLU A 56 1.58 -11.22 -7.83
CA GLU A 56 1.66 -10.88 -6.40
C GLU A 56 1.39 -9.38 -6.16
N SER A 57 1.87 -8.52 -7.05
CA SER A 57 1.59 -7.08 -7.01
C SER A 57 0.10 -6.80 -7.22
N ILE A 58 -0.54 -7.46 -8.21
CA ILE A 58 -1.99 -7.38 -8.45
C ILE A 58 -2.76 -7.82 -7.21
N GLN A 59 -2.43 -8.98 -6.64
CA GLN A 59 -3.10 -9.51 -5.45
C GLN A 59 -2.92 -8.57 -4.24
N THR A 60 -1.72 -8.01 -4.06
CA THR A 60 -1.44 -7.04 -3.00
C THR A 60 -2.32 -5.80 -3.11
N LEU A 61 -2.50 -5.26 -4.32
CA LEU A 61 -3.37 -4.11 -4.56
C LEU A 61 -4.85 -4.45 -4.29
N GLU A 62 -5.30 -5.62 -4.72
CA GLU A 62 -6.68 -6.09 -4.49
C GLU A 62 -6.97 -6.23 -2.99
N LEU A 63 -6.10 -6.94 -2.26
CA LEU A 63 -6.22 -7.13 -0.83
C LEU A 63 -6.09 -5.80 -0.07
N GLY A 64 -5.17 -4.92 -0.49
CA GLY A 64 -5.05 -3.57 0.07
C GLY A 64 -6.34 -2.77 -0.09
N CYS A 65 -7.00 -2.83 -1.26
CA CYS A 65 -8.30 -2.18 -1.46
C CYS A 65 -9.38 -2.78 -0.54
N LYS A 66 -9.39 -4.11 -0.40
CA LYS A 66 -10.33 -4.82 0.48
C LYS A 66 -10.14 -4.41 1.94
N ASP A 67 -8.91 -4.36 2.42
CA ASP A 67 -8.56 -3.93 3.78
C ASP A 67 -9.07 -2.50 4.03
N LEU A 68 -8.85 -1.59 3.07
CA LEU A 68 -9.34 -0.21 3.15
C LEU A 68 -10.86 -0.09 3.13
N ARG A 69 -11.59 -0.98 2.45
CA ARG A 69 -13.06 -0.92 2.37
C ARG A 69 -13.76 -1.68 3.48
N THR A 70 -13.03 -2.50 4.23
CA THR A 70 -13.59 -3.27 5.33
C THR A 70 -13.95 -2.35 6.50
N ARG A 71 -15.21 -2.40 6.95
CA ARG A 71 -15.61 -1.63 8.13
C ARG A 71 -14.90 -2.17 9.37
N GLY A 72 -14.37 -1.27 10.18
CA GLY A 72 -13.60 -1.65 11.36
C GLY A 72 -12.99 -0.46 12.06
N LEU A 73 -11.93 -0.73 12.81
CA LEU A 73 -11.28 0.26 13.66
C LEU A 73 -10.69 1.45 12.88
N PHE A 74 -10.26 1.22 11.64
CA PHE A 74 -9.82 2.31 10.77
C PHE A 74 -10.95 3.31 10.48
N LEU A 75 -12.13 2.85 10.07
CA LEU A 75 -13.28 3.74 9.87
C LEU A 75 -13.71 4.44 11.17
N LYS A 76 -13.69 3.73 12.31
CA LYS A 76 -13.95 4.36 13.62
C LYS A 76 -12.99 5.50 13.93
N LEU A 77 -11.71 5.35 13.61
CA LEU A 77 -10.73 6.44 13.72
C LEU A 77 -11.10 7.61 12.81
N LEU A 78 -11.45 7.35 11.54
CA LEU A 78 -11.86 8.41 10.62
C LEU A 78 -13.12 9.13 11.10
N GLU A 79 -14.11 8.41 11.62
CA GLU A 79 -15.33 8.99 12.20
C GLU A 79 -15.01 9.86 13.42
N ALA A 80 -14.14 9.38 14.32
CA ALA A 80 -13.70 10.15 15.47
C ALA A 80 -12.96 11.43 15.05
N ILE A 81 -12.11 11.35 14.02
CA ILE A 81 -11.44 12.52 13.42
C ILE A 81 -12.47 13.50 12.85
N LEU A 82 -13.46 13.03 12.10
CA LEU A 82 -14.51 13.88 11.53
C LEU A 82 -15.32 14.58 12.63
N LYS A 83 -15.74 13.84 13.67
CA LYS A 83 -16.45 14.40 14.83
C LYS A 83 -15.62 15.46 15.54
N ALA A 84 -14.33 15.19 15.77
CA ALA A 84 -13.43 16.16 16.37
C ALA A 84 -13.27 17.42 15.51
N GLY A 85 -13.01 17.24 14.22
CA GLY A 85 -12.90 18.33 13.25
C GLY A 85 -14.15 19.20 13.19
N ASN A 86 -15.34 18.60 13.11
CA ASN A 86 -16.61 19.33 13.06
C ASN A 86 -16.83 20.17 14.30
N ARG A 87 -16.56 19.62 15.48
CA ARG A 87 -16.76 20.34 16.74
C ARG A 87 -15.70 21.42 16.96
N MET A 88 -14.47 21.23 16.49
CA MET A 88 -13.43 22.28 16.51
C MET A 88 -13.73 23.43 15.54
N ASN A 89 -14.38 23.13 14.41
CA ASN A 89 -14.70 24.10 13.37
C ASN A 89 -16.16 24.59 13.45
N ALA A 90 -16.85 24.37 14.58
CA ALA A 90 -18.22 24.79 14.77
C ALA A 90 -18.35 26.31 14.57
N GLY A 91 -19.35 26.73 13.78
CA GLY A 91 -19.57 28.14 13.43
C GLY A 91 -18.66 28.67 12.31
N THR A 92 -17.81 27.83 11.70
CA THR A 92 -17.04 28.17 10.50
C THR A 92 -17.55 27.42 9.27
N SER A 93 -17.12 27.80 8.07
CA SER A 93 -17.41 27.06 6.83
C SER A 93 -16.84 25.65 6.78
N ARG A 94 -15.97 25.27 7.73
CA ARG A 94 -15.39 23.93 7.88
C ARG A 94 -16.12 23.08 8.93
N GLY A 95 -17.14 23.63 9.61
CA GLY A 95 -18.00 22.88 10.53
C GLY A 95 -19.07 22.08 9.78
N ASN A 96 -19.67 21.09 10.45
CA ASN A 96 -20.74 20.23 9.91
C ASN A 96 -20.39 19.53 8.57
N ALA A 97 -19.11 19.24 8.35
CA ALA A 97 -18.66 18.45 7.22
C ALA A 97 -19.21 17.01 7.33
N GLN A 98 -19.58 16.44 6.18
CA GLN A 98 -20.02 15.04 6.07
C GLN A 98 -18.85 14.08 5.81
N ALA A 99 -17.76 14.61 5.26
CA ALA A 99 -16.53 13.87 4.97
C ALA A 99 -15.34 14.83 4.98
N PHE A 100 -14.14 14.27 4.97
CA PHE A 100 -12.90 15.01 4.75
C PHE A 100 -11.98 14.20 3.83
N ASN A 101 -11.13 14.91 3.08
CA ASN A 101 -10.14 14.24 2.22
C ASN A 101 -9.01 13.67 3.10
N LEU A 102 -8.61 12.42 2.87
CA LEU A 102 -7.59 11.75 3.69
C LEU A 102 -6.21 12.43 3.69
N THR A 103 -5.90 13.29 2.73
CA THR A 103 -4.69 14.15 2.81
C THR A 103 -4.65 15.02 4.07
N ALA A 104 -5.81 15.31 4.68
CA ALA A 104 -5.90 16.03 5.94
C ALA A 104 -5.35 15.24 7.15
N LEU A 105 -5.24 13.91 7.06
CA LEU A 105 -4.72 13.06 8.15
C LEU A 105 -3.31 13.48 8.58
N ARG A 106 -2.47 13.90 7.63
CA ARG A 106 -1.09 14.38 7.89
C ARG A 106 -1.03 15.63 8.77
N LYS A 107 -2.12 16.41 8.86
CA LYS A 107 -2.18 17.66 9.63
C LYS A 107 -2.63 17.46 11.08
N LEU A 108 -3.05 16.24 11.45
CA LEU A 108 -3.58 15.97 12.80
C LEU A 108 -2.50 16.05 13.89
N SER A 109 -1.24 15.85 13.53
CA SER A 109 -0.07 16.05 14.41
C SER A 109 0.29 17.52 14.61
N ASP A 110 -0.12 18.40 13.71
CA ASP A 110 0.26 19.82 13.72
C ASP A 110 -0.63 20.65 14.64
N VAL A 111 -1.88 20.20 14.83
CA VAL A 111 -2.84 20.84 15.72
C VAL A 111 -2.55 20.41 17.15
N LYS A 112 -2.07 21.34 17.98
CA LYS A 112 -1.61 21.07 19.36
C LYS A 112 -2.49 21.75 20.41
N SER A 113 -2.60 21.11 21.58
CA SER A 113 -3.21 21.68 22.78
C SER A 113 -2.33 22.77 23.40
N THR A 114 -2.83 23.43 24.44
CA THR A 114 -2.14 24.52 25.15
C THR A 114 -0.83 24.10 25.82
N ASP A 115 -0.63 22.79 26.04
CA ASP A 115 0.61 22.24 26.59
C ASP A 115 1.74 22.10 25.56
N GLY A 116 1.44 22.33 24.27
CA GLY A 116 2.39 22.21 23.16
C GLY A 116 2.87 20.77 22.89
N LYS A 117 2.34 19.79 23.62
CA LYS A 117 2.78 18.38 23.59
C LYS A 117 1.68 17.47 23.04
N THR A 118 0.45 17.66 23.49
CA THR A 118 -0.69 16.82 23.10
C THR A 118 -1.26 17.33 21.77
N THR A 119 -1.28 16.48 20.75
CA THR A 119 -1.84 16.83 19.43
C THR A 119 -3.32 16.42 19.33
N LEU A 120 -4.02 16.88 18.29
CA LEU A 120 -5.37 16.41 17.98
C LEU A 120 -5.38 14.89 17.74
N LEU A 121 -4.35 14.36 17.07
CA LEU A 121 -4.21 12.92 16.89
C LEU A 121 -4.10 12.17 18.23
N HIS A 122 -3.34 12.69 19.20
CA HIS A 122 -3.27 12.10 20.54
C HIS A 122 -4.65 11.98 21.17
N PHE A 123 -5.42 13.08 21.15
CA PHE A 123 -6.74 13.10 21.72
C PHE A 123 -7.69 12.08 21.06
N VAL A 124 -7.70 12.03 19.72
CA VAL A 124 -8.59 11.12 18.99
C VAL A 124 -8.21 9.66 19.22
N VAL A 125 -6.92 9.32 19.14
CA VAL A 125 -6.46 7.94 19.36
C VAL A 125 -6.74 7.51 20.79
N GLU A 126 -6.48 8.36 21.79
CA GLU A 126 -6.78 8.06 23.20
C GLU A 126 -8.28 7.79 23.42
N GLU A 127 -9.16 8.57 22.77
CA GLU A 127 -10.61 8.36 22.85
C GLU A 127 -11.06 7.05 22.20
N VAL A 128 -10.51 6.69 21.04
CA VAL A 128 -10.80 5.39 20.40
C VAL A 128 -10.26 4.23 21.25
N VAL A 129 -9.05 4.37 21.81
CA VAL A 129 -8.48 3.41 22.77
C VAL A 129 -9.42 3.22 23.96
N ARG A 130 -9.89 4.31 24.59
CA ARG A 130 -10.83 4.27 25.71
C ARG A 130 -12.13 3.56 25.33
N SER A 131 -12.69 3.87 24.16
CA SER A 131 -13.92 3.27 23.65
C SER A 131 -13.79 1.75 23.42
N GLU A 132 -12.72 1.30 22.76
CA GLU A 132 -12.48 -0.13 22.53
C GLU A 132 -12.18 -0.87 23.85
N GLY A 133 -11.45 -0.24 24.77
CA GLY A 133 -11.21 -0.79 26.10
C GLY A 133 -12.47 -0.99 26.91
N LYS A 134 -13.38 -0.01 26.88
CA LYS A 134 -14.71 -0.13 27.50
C LYS A 134 -15.53 -1.28 26.91
N ARG A 135 -15.39 -1.53 25.60
CA ARG A 135 -16.04 -2.66 24.93
C ARG A 135 -15.45 -4.01 25.35
N CYS A 136 -14.14 -4.05 25.64
CA CYS A 136 -13.46 -5.25 26.14
C CYS A 136 -13.71 -5.52 27.64
N SER A 137 -14.00 -4.49 28.43
CA SER A 137 -14.32 -4.63 29.86
C SER A 137 -15.73 -5.20 30.04
N SER A 138 -15.84 -6.33 30.75
CA SER A 138 -17.14 -6.88 31.14
C SER A 138 -17.70 -6.07 32.31
N GLN A 139 -18.85 -5.43 32.11
CA GLN A 139 -19.50 -4.61 33.14
C GLN A 139 -19.80 -5.46 34.38
N ASN A 140 -19.03 -5.28 35.47
CA ASN A 140 -19.46 -5.48 36.87
C ASN A 140 -18.31 -5.25 37.87
N SER A 141 -17.78 -4.03 37.96
CA SER A 141 -16.92 -3.64 39.09
C SER A 141 -17.26 -2.24 39.60
N ILE A 142 -17.41 -2.13 40.93
CA ILE A 142 -17.52 -0.86 41.67
C ILE A 142 -16.09 -0.38 41.94
N SER A 143 -15.39 0.06 40.90
CA SER A 143 -14.10 0.74 40.99
C SER A 143 -14.26 2.25 40.81
N GLU A 144 -13.31 3.01 41.37
CA GLU A 144 -13.21 4.46 41.24
C GLU A 144 -13.11 4.87 39.76
N GLU A 145 -13.68 6.02 39.38
CA GLU A 145 -13.75 6.46 37.98
C GLU A 145 -12.36 6.55 37.31
N GLU A 146 -11.34 6.96 38.06
CA GLU A 146 -9.96 7.03 37.54
C GLU A 146 -9.32 5.65 37.32
N GLU A 147 -9.66 4.64 38.13
CA GLU A 147 -9.15 3.28 37.93
C GLU A 147 -9.81 2.62 36.72
N LYS A 148 -11.12 2.84 36.54
CA LYS A 148 -11.85 2.39 35.35
C LYS A 148 -11.30 2.99 34.08
N GLU A 149 -10.97 4.28 34.09
CA GLU A 149 -10.38 4.93 32.92
C GLU A 149 -9.02 4.32 32.57
N LYS A 150 -8.16 4.07 33.56
CA LYS A 150 -6.87 3.38 33.34
C LYS A 150 -7.06 1.96 32.81
N GLU A 151 -8.04 1.22 33.32
CA GLU A 151 -8.38 -0.13 32.86
C GLU A 151 -8.80 -0.10 31.38
N TYR A 152 -9.69 0.82 30.98
CA TYR A 152 -10.10 0.95 29.59
C TYR A 152 -8.93 1.26 28.68
N ILE A 153 -8.06 2.21 29.04
CA ILE A 153 -6.88 2.50 28.22
C ILE A 153 -5.98 1.25 28.11
N MET A 154 -5.76 0.52 29.20
CA MET A 154 -4.94 -0.71 29.20
C MET A 154 -5.50 -1.80 28.28
N LEU A 155 -6.81 -2.00 28.25
CA LEU A 155 -7.47 -3.00 27.42
C LEU A 155 -7.57 -2.58 25.94
N GLY A 156 -7.79 -1.29 25.66
CA GLY A 156 -7.96 -0.80 24.30
C GLY A 156 -6.65 -0.54 23.56
N LEU A 157 -5.55 -0.28 24.27
CA LEU A 157 -4.29 0.09 23.63
C LEU A 157 -3.72 -1.02 22.73
N PRO A 158 -3.73 -2.32 23.11
CA PRO A 158 -3.32 -3.40 22.22
C PRO A 158 -4.21 -3.52 20.97
N VAL A 159 -5.51 -3.18 21.08
CA VAL A 159 -6.45 -3.24 19.96
C VAL A 159 -6.12 -2.18 18.92
N VAL A 160 -5.94 -0.92 19.35
CA VAL A 160 -5.60 0.19 18.45
C VAL A 160 -4.16 0.10 17.97
N GLY A 161 -3.20 -0.27 18.82
CA GLY A 161 -1.81 -0.49 18.43
C GLY A 161 -1.61 -1.69 17.50
N GLY A 162 -2.54 -2.66 17.48
CA GLY A 162 -2.53 -3.77 16.53
C GLY A 162 -3.03 -3.40 15.13
N LEU A 163 -3.63 -2.21 14.96
CA LEU A 163 -4.27 -1.81 13.71
C LEU A 163 -3.28 -1.77 12.54
N SER A 164 -2.09 -1.19 12.74
CA SER A 164 -1.06 -1.11 11.72
C SER A 164 -0.62 -2.47 11.19
N ALA A 165 -0.63 -3.52 12.04
CA ALA A 165 -0.32 -4.88 11.63
C ALA A 165 -1.44 -5.50 10.77
N ALA A 166 -2.71 -5.21 11.08
CA ALA A 166 -3.85 -5.69 10.32
C ALA A 166 -3.92 -5.13 8.88
N PHE A 167 -3.25 -3.99 8.62
CA PHE A 167 -3.19 -3.34 7.32
C PHE A 167 -1.88 -3.64 6.57
N SER A 168 -1.36 -4.86 6.67
CA SER A 168 -0.10 -5.25 6.02
C SER A 168 -0.15 -5.12 4.49
N ASN A 169 -1.28 -5.42 3.85
CA ASN A 169 -1.39 -5.33 2.39
C ASN A 169 -1.39 -3.88 1.92
N VAL A 170 -2.00 -2.96 2.67
CA VAL A 170 -1.92 -1.51 2.40
C VAL A 170 -0.48 -1.03 2.45
N LYS A 171 0.31 -1.47 3.44
CA LYS A 171 1.74 -1.12 3.54
C LYS A 171 2.56 -1.68 2.38
N LYS A 172 2.29 -2.93 1.96
CA LYS A 172 2.92 -3.52 0.77
C LYS A 172 2.52 -2.77 -0.51
N ALA A 173 1.24 -2.46 -0.68
CA ALA A 173 0.70 -1.70 -1.81
C ALA A 173 1.35 -0.31 -1.94
N ALA A 174 1.58 0.36 -0.81
CA ALA A 174 2.25 1.66 -0.77
C ALA A 174 3.72 1.62 -1.22
N SER A 175 4.37 0.45 -1.16
CA SER A 175 5.75 0.24 -1.61
C SER A 175 5.88 -0.16 -3.08
N ILE A 176 4.78 -0.40 -3.78
CA ILE A 176 4.79 -0.75 -5.21
C ILE A 176 5.16 0.49 -6.03
N ASP A 177 6.18 0.36 -6.88
CA ASP A 177 6.45 1.33 -7.92
C ASP A 177 5.38 1.20 -9.02
N TYR A 178 4.47 2.17 -9.04
CA TYR A 178 3.37 2.20 -10.00
C TYR A 178 3.84 2.25 -11.46
N GLU A 179 4.91 2.99 -11.77
CA GLU A 179 5.38 3.13 -13.15
C GLU A 179 5.97 1.82 -13.66
N ALA A 180 6.79 1.16 -12.83
CA ALA A 180 7.31 -0.16 -13.13
C ALA A 180 6.18 -1.19 -13.26
N PHE A 181 5.25 -1.23 -12.30
CA PHE A 181 4.09 -2.11 -12.31
C PHE A 181 3.24 -1.95 -13.58
N ALA A 182 2.89 -0.71 -13.93
CA ALA A 182 2.05 -0.40 -15.10
C ALA A 182 2.71 -0.85 -16.42
N LYS A 183 4.04 -0.77 -16.52
CA LYS A 183 4.81 -1.14 -17.71
C LYS A 183 5.14 -2.64 -17.79
N THR A 184 5.14 -3.37 -16.67
CA THR A 184 5.61 -4.77 -16.60
C THR A 184 4.89 -5.67 -17.60
N CYS A 185 3.56 -5.68 -17.61
CA CYS A 185 2.77 -6.55 -18.49
C CYS A 185 3.01 -6.25 -19.98
N SER A 186 3.03 -4.97 -20.36
CA SER A 186 3.31 -4.56 -21.74
C SER A 186 4.76 -4.84 -22.15
N GLY A 187 5.71 -4.72 -21.22
CA GLY A 187 7.12 -5.03 -21.47
C GLY A 187 7.38 -6.53 -21.68
N LEU A 188 6.71 -7.39 -20.90
CA LEU A 188 6.73 -8.83 -21.10
C LEU A 188 6.09 -9.21 -22.45
N ALA A 189 4.94 -8.62 -22.78
CA ALA A 189 4.27 -8.87 -24.05
C ALA A 189 5.09 -8.40 -25.27
N ALA A 190 5.76 -7.24 -25.17
CA ALA A 190 6.64 -6.76 -26.23
C ALA A 190 7.84 -7.70 -26.45
N ARG A 191 8.51 -8.12 -25.37
CA ARG A 191 9.61 -9.11 -25.47
C ARG A 191 9.14 -10.45 -26.06
N ALA A 192 7.97 -10.94 -25.65
CA ALA A 192 7.39 -12.15 -26.22
C ALA A 192 7.13 -12.00 -27.75
N ALA A 193 6.58 -10.87 -28.18
CA ALA A 193 6.33 -10.58 -29.59
C ALA A 193 7.64 -10.47 -30.41
N GLU A 194 8.67 -9.81 -29.86
CA GLU A 194 10.00 -9.73 -30.47
C GLU A 194 10.60 -11.13 -30.66
N ILE A 195 10.58 -11.96 -29.61
CA ILE A 195 11.10 -13.33 -29.68
C ILE A 195 10.28 -14.18 -30.65
N ARG A 196 8.95 -14.00 -30.72
CA ARG A 196 8.10 -14.68 -31.70
C ARG A 196 8.53 -14.38 -33.14
N GLN A 197 8.83 -13.11 -33.44
CA GLN A 197 9.32 -12.72 -34.76
C GLN A 197 10.68 -13.40 -35.07
N LEU A 198 11.57 -13.48 -34.08
CA LEU A 198 12.88 -14.12 -34.21
C LEU A 198 12.77 -15.64 -34.42
N VAL A 199 11.87 -16.30 -33.69
CA VAL A 199 11.58 -17.73 -33.84
C VAL A 199 11.02 -18.03 -35.23
N ALA A 200 10.15 -17.16 -35.75
CA ALA A 200 9.63 -17.29 -37.11
C ALA A 200 10.74 -17.21 -38.18
N GLN A 201 11.72 -16.31 -38.00
CA GLN A 201 12.89 -16.22 -38.88
C GLN A 201 13.77 -17.48 -38.81
N CYS A 202 13.97 -18.03 -37.60
CA CYS A 202 14.74 -19.26 -37.40
C CYS A 202 14.08 -20.50 -38.01
N ALA A 203 12.74 -20.54 -38.08
CA ALA A 203 12.00 -21.66 -38.64
C ALA A 203 12.28 -21.88 -40.14
N VAL A 204 12.62 -20.80 -40.87
CA VAL A 204 12.93 -20.84 -42.32
C VAL A 204 14.25 -21.58 -42.59
N SER A 205 15.19 -21.54 -41.65
CA SER A 205 16.54 -22.13 -41.79
C SER A 205 16.64 -23.59 -41.33
N GLY A 206 15.50 -24.27 -41.17
CA GLY A 206 15.40 -25.62 -40.62
C GLY A 206 15.01 -25.60 -39.14
N GLY A 207 13.71 -25.69 -38.88
CA GLY A 207 13.11 -25.69 -37.55
C GLY A 207 13.56 -26.89 -36.70
N GLY A 208 14.61 -26.68 -35.90
CA GLY A 208 15.06 -27.63 -34.88
C GLY A 208 14.24 -27.57 -33.58
N GLY A 209 14.69 -28.31 -32.55
CA GLY A 209 14.04 -28.37 -31.23
C GLY A 209 13.76 -27.00 -30.59
N PHE A 210 14.71 -26.06 -30.72
CA PHE A 210 14.55 -24.68 -30.25
C PHE A 210 13.26 -24.01 -30.75
N VAL A 211 12.94 -24.11 -32.04
CA VAL A 211 11.76 -23.43 -32.63
C VAL A 211 10.47 -24.01 -32.06
N ARG A 212 10.41 -25.34 -31.92
CA ARG A 212 9.24 -26.03 -31.36
C ARG A 212 9.03 -25.64 -29.89
N ASP A 213 10.09 -25.74 -29.10
CA ASP A 213 10.01 -25.54 -27.65
C ASP A 213 9.71 -24.07 -27.33
N MET A 214 10.36 -23.13 -28.02
CA MET A 214 10.11 -21.70 -27.86
C MET A 214 8.71 -21.29 -28.35
N LYS A 215 8.21 -21.89 -29.45
CA LYS A 215 6.84 -21.61 -29.91
C LYS A 215 5.79 -22.00 -28.86
N GLY A 216 5.91 -23.19 -28.28
CA GLY A 216 5.00 -23.65 -27.22
C GLY A 216 5.04 -22.75 -25.98
N PHE A 217 6.24 -22.36 -25.55
CA PHE A 217 6.40 -21.40 -24.47
C PHE A 217 5.75 -20.04 -24.78
N LEU A 218 5.99 -19.46 -25.96
CA LEU A 218 5.44 -18.15 -26.33
C LEU A 218 3.90 -18.16 -26.43
N GLU A 219 3.31 -19.24 -26.95
CA GLU A 219 1.84 -19.40 -26.99
C GLU A 219 1.24 -19.43 -25.58
N ALA A 220 1.85 -20.16 -24.65
CA ALA A 220 1.43 -20.17 -23.25
C ALA A 220 1.63 -18.81 -22.57
N ALA A 221 2.80 -18.19 -22.76
CA ALA A 221 3.17 -16.92 -22.14
C ALA A 221 2.27 -15.76 -22.61
N GLU A 222 1.91 -15.72 -23.89
CA GLU A 222 1.03 -14.67 -24.42
C GLU A 222 -0.41 -14.80 -23.93
N GLU A 223 -0.94 -16.02 -23.83
CA GLU A 223 -2.27 -16.24 -23.25
C GLU A 223 -2.30 -15.89 -21.76
N GLU A 224 -1.27 -16.29 -21.01
CA GLU A 224 -1.14 -15.90 -19.60
C GLU A 224 -1.02 -14.38 -19.44
N LEU A 225 -0.21 -13.70 -20.27
CA LEU A 225 -0.09 -12.25 -20.26
C LEU A 225 -1.41 -11.55 -20.60
N ARG A 226 -2.21 -12.11 -21.51
CA ARG A 226 -3.55 -11.59 -21.83
C ARG A 226 -4.45 -11.60 -20.58
N VAL A 227 -4.51 -12.73 -19.88
CA VAL A 227 -5.29 -12.88 -18.65
C VAL A 227 -4.77 -11.94 -17.55
N VAL A 228 -3.45 -11.92 -17.32
CA VAL A 228 -2.83 -11.05 -16.30
C VAL A 228 -3.04 -9.57 -16.62
N LYS A 229 -3.09 -9.18 -17.90
CA LYS A 229 -3.40 -7.81 -18.30
C LYS A 229 -4.82 -7.41 -17.93
N GLU A 230 -5.79 -8.30 -18.13
CA GLU A 230 -7.17 -8.07 -17.74
C GLU A 230 -7.31 -7.91 -16.22
N GLU A 231 -6.64 -8.76 -15.44
CA GLU A 231 -6.59 -8.65 -13.98
C GLU A 231 -5.90 -7.36 -13.51
N GLN A 232 -4.80 -6.95 -14.17
CA GLN A 232 -4.15 -5.67 -13.91
C GLN A 232 -5.12 -4.49 -14.14
N THR A 233 -5.91 -4.52 -15.22
CA THR A 233 -6.89 -3.46 -15.48
C THR A 233 -8.01 -3.46 -14.44
N LYS A 234 -8.53 -4.64 -14.06
CA LYS A 234 -9.59 -4.77 -13.04
C LYS A 234 -9.13 -4.24 -11.69
N VAL A 235 -7.92 -4.61 -11.24
CA VAL A 235 -7.41 -4.14 -9.94
C VAL A 235 -7.16 -2.64 -9.94
N MET A 236 -6.70 -2.06 -11.05
CA MET A 236 -6.52 -0.61 -11.13
C MET A 236 -7.85 0.15 -11.09
N GLU A 237 -8.92 -0.39 -11.67
CA GLU A 237 -10.27 0.16 -11.52
C GLU A 237 -10.76 0.04 -10.06
N LEU A 238 -10.44 -1.05 -9.37
CA LEU A 238 -10.73 -1.19 -7.93
C LEU A 238 -9.97 -0.16 -7.07
N VAL A 239 -8.68 0.07 -7.35
CA VAL A 239 -7.87 1.11 -6.71
C VAL A 239 -8.48 2.48 -6.91
N LYS A 240 -8.91 2.79 -8.15
CA LYS A 240 -9.58 4.04 -8.49
C LYS A 240 -10.87 4.23 -7.68
N ARG A 241 -11.78 3.25 -7.68
CA ARG A 241 -13.03 3.30 -6.91
C ARG A 241 -12.79 3.45 -5.40
N THR A 242 -11.75 2.78 -4.89
CA THR A 242 -11.37 2.88 -3.47
C THR A 242 -10.82 4.27 -3.15
N THR A 243 -10.10 4.89 -4.08
CA THR A 243 -9.63 6.28 -3.97
C THR A 243 -10.78 7.27 -3.99
N GLU A 244 -11.72 7.11 -4.92
CA GLU A 244 -12.91 7.95 -5.04
C GLU A 244 -13.79 7.88 -3.78
N TYR A 245 -13.91 6.71 -3.14
CA TYR A 245 -14.62 6.54 -1.87
C TYR A 245 -14.07 7.46 -0.77
N TYR A 246 -12.74 7.62 -0.70
CA TYR A 246 -12.07 8.41 0.34
C TYR A 246 -11.77 9.86 -0.06
N GLN A 247 -11.90 10.21 -1.34
CA GLN A 247 -11.53 11.51 -1.91
C GLN A 247 -12.65 12.09 -2.79
N ALA A 248 -13.92 11.87 -2.43
CA ALA A 248 -15.06 12.37 -3.17
C ALA A 248 -14.94 13.89 -3.43
N GLY A 249 -14.85 14.27 -4.71
CA GLY A 249 -14.76 15.67 -5.16
C GLY A 249 -13.34 16.21 -5.40
N ALA A 250 -12.29 15.44 -5.16
CA ALA A 250 -10.97 15.77 -5.71
C ALA A 250 -11.02 15.51 -7.21
N SER A 251 -10.95 16.56 -8.03
CA SER A 251 -10.78 16.39 -9.48
C SER A 251 -9.57 15.49 -9.72
N ASN A 252 -9.70 14.53 -10.64
CA ASN A 252 -8.58 13.72 -11.11
C ASN A 252 -7.43 14.65 -11.53
N GLU A 253 -6.53 14.98 -10.60
CA GLU A 253 -5.34 15.75 -10.90
C GLU A 253 -4.53 14.89 -11.86
N LYS A 254 -4.51 15.30 -13.14
CA LYS A 254 -3.73 14.65 -14.18
C LYS A 254 -2.28 14.56 -13.68
N GLY A 255 -1.84 13.35 -13.33
CA GLY A 255 -0.49 13.09 -12.83
C GLY A 255 -0.40 12.63 -11.37
N ALA A 256 -1.51 12.54 -10.62
CA ALA A 256 -1.48 11.95 -9.28
C ALA A 256 -1.19 10.44 -9.36
N ASN A 257 -0.24 9.97 -8.55
CA ASN A 257 0.07 8.54 -8.43
C ASN A 257 -1.19 7.79 -7.94
N PRO A 258 -1.73 6.82 -8.71
CA PRO A 258 -2.91 6.06 -8.31
C PRO A 258 -2.78 5.35 -6.96
N LEU A 259 -1.55 5.07 -6.52
CA LEU A 259 -1.26 4.39 -5.26
C LEU A 259 -1.09 5.35 -4.07
N GLN A 260 -1.24 6.66 -4.27
CA GLN A 260 -1.03 7.68 -3.24
C GLN A 260 -1.93 7.49 -2.01
N LEU A 261 -3.13 6.93 -2.18
CA LEU A 261 -4.02 6.58 -1.08
C LEU A 261 -3.35 5.61 -0.09
N PHE A 262 -2.70 4.56 -0.59
CA PHE A 262 -2.03 3.57 0.25
C PHE A 262 -0.92 4.21 1.08
N VAL A 263 -0.15 5.13 0.48
CA VAL A 263 0.91 5.88 1.17
C VAL A 263 0.33 6.76 2.28
N ILE A 264 -0.76 7.48 2.01
CA ILE A 264 -1.42 8.32 3.03
C ILE A 264 -1.87 7.49 4.23
N VAL A 265 -2.48 6.32 3.98
CA VAL A 265 -2.95 5.44 5.05
C VAL A 265 -1.79 4.79 5.79
N GLN A 266 -0.74 4.36 5.10
CA GLN A 266 0.49 3.85 5.72
C GLN A 266 1.10 4.88 6.69
N ASP A 267 1.28 6.12 6.24
CA ASP A 267 1.81 7.21 7.07
C ASP A 267 0.92 7.44 8.30
N PHE A 268 -0.40 7.48 8.10
CA PHE A 268 -1.35 7.67 9.17
C PHE A 268 -1.30 6.55 10.22
N LEU A 269 -1.25 5.29 9.79
CA LEU A 269 -1.11 4.15 10.70
C LEU A 269 0.20 4.23 11.49
N GLY A 270 1.31 4.64 10.85
CA GLY A 270 2.57 4.90 11.55
C GLY A 270 2.46 6.02 12.60
N MET A 271 1.71 7.08 12.30
CA MET A 271 1.44 8.13 13.30
C MET A 271 0.59 7.61 14.47
N VAL A 272 -0.41 6.76 14.20
CA VAL A 272 -1.24 6.13 15.24
C VAL A 272 -0.40 5.20 16.13
N ASP A 273 0.50 4.41 15.56
CA ASP A 273 1.43 3.56 16.32
C ASP A 273 2.28 4.40 17.28
N GLN A 274 2.86 5.50 16.78
CA GLN A 274 3.66 6.41 17.58
C GLN A 274 2.86 7.01 18.75
N VAL A 275 1.62 7.42 18.51
CA VAL A 275 0.72 7.93 19.55
C VAL A 275 0.37 6.84 20.57
N CYS A 276 0.13 5.60 20.15
CA CYS A 276 -0.14 4.49 21.06
C CYS A 276 1.07 4.23 21.99
N ILE A 277 2.29 4.30 21.45
CA ILE A 277 3.53 4.20 22.24
C ILE A 277 3.62 5.35 23.26
N ASP A 278 3.27 6.57 22.86
CA ASP A 278 3.30 7.74 23.74
C ASP A 278 2.27 7.63 24.87
N ILE A 279 1.06 7.12 24.58
CA ILE A 279 0.01 6.84 25.58
C ILE A 279 0.50 5.78 26.58
N ALA A 280 1.06 4.65 26.12
CA ALA A 280 1.65 3.62 26.98
C ALA A 280 2.72 4.20 27.91
N ARG A 281 3.64 5.01 27.37
CA ARG A 281 4.72 5.62 28.13
C ARG A 281 4.19 6.57 29.21
N ASN A 282 3.14 7.33 28.91
CA ASN A 282 2.52 8.25 29.86
C ASN A 282 1.77 7.52 30.99
N LEU A 283 1.12 6.39 30.69
CA LEU A 283 0.52 5.53 31.71
C LEU A 283 1.56 4.98 32.70
N GLN A 284 2.73 4.57 32.21
CA GLN A 284 3.83 4.11 33.06
C GLN A 284 4.42 5.24 33.91
N LYS A 285 4.61 6.45 33.34
CA LYS A 285 5.11 7.61 34.09
C LYS A 285 4.18 8.04 35.23
N ARG A 286 2.86 8.01 35.00
CA ARG A 286 1.86 8.35 36.04
C ARG A 286 1.83 7.35 37.20
N LYS A 287 2.28 6.11 37.02
CA LYS A 287 2.53 5.16 38.13
C LYS A 287 3.72 5.57 39.00
N THR A 288 4.65 6.38 38.49
CA THR A 288 5.92 6.73 39.16
C THR A 288 5.99 8.16 39.71
N SER A 289 5.05 9.05 39.39
CA SER A 289 5.15 10.48 39.74
C SER A 289 3.88 11.03 40.41
N SER A 290 3.80 10.92 41.74
CA SER A 290 2.85 11.64 42.59
C SER A 290 3.49 12.92 43.15
N SER A 291 3.61 14.00 42.36
CA SER A 291 3.97 15.35 42.84
C SER A 291 3.62 16.44 41.79
N PRO A 292 3.10 17.62 42.17
CA PRO A 292 2.53 18.60 41.23
C PRO A 292 3.57 19.61 40.69
N LYS A 293 3.39 20.10 39.45
CA LYS A 293 4.13 21.24 38.89
C LYS A 293 3.25 22.26 38.17
N SER A 294 3.62 23.52 38.35
CA SER A 294 2.96 24.79 38.00
C SER A 294 3.11 25.20 36.52
N PRO A 295 2.28 26.14 36.00
CA PRO A 295 2.13 26.37 34.57
C PRO A 295 2.97 27.55 34.06
N ALA A 296 3.37 27.48 32.78
CA ALA A 296 3.86 28.63 32.03
C ALA A 296 3.10 28.78 30.71
N SER A 297 2.75 30.02 30.38
CA SER A 297 1.94 30.41 29.22
C SER A 297 2.82 30.90 28.05
N ARG A 298 2.36 30.65 26.80
CA ARG A 298 2.60 31.52 25.62
C ARG A 298 1.57 31.21 24.52
N ILE A 299 1.34 32.18 23.64
CA ILE A 299 0.24 32.22 22.66
C ILE A 299 0.69 31.66 21.31
N SER A 300 0.06 30.56 20.89
CA SER A 300 -0.05 30.08 19.50
C SER A 300 -1.55 29.89 19.20
N VAL A 301 -1.93 29.54 17.98
CA VAL A 301 -3.34 29.25 17.65
C VAL A 301 -3.77 28.05 18.49
N LYS A 302 -4.64 28.34 19.47
CA LYS A 302 -4.86 27.51 20.66
C LYS A 302 -6.23 26.90 20.60
N PHE A 303 -6.30 25.62 20.91
CA PHE A 303 -7.57 24.99 21.21
C PHE A 303 -7.63 24.59 22.70
N PRO A 304 -8.74 24.85 23.41
CA PRO A 304 -8.90 24.47 24.81
C PRO A 304 -8.75 22.96 25.00
N LYS A 305 -8.34 22.53 26.20
CA LYS A 305 -8.43 21.12 26.59
C LYS A 305 -9.88 20.66 26.44
N LEU A 306 -10.12 19.65 25.61
CA LEU A 306 -11.46 19.10 25.44
C LEU A 306 -11.88 18.33 26.68
N PRO A 307 -13.15 18.45 27.11
CA PRO A 307 -13.66 17.65 28.22
C PRO A 307 -13.65 16.15 27.86
N ALA A 308 -13.44 15.29 28.85
CA ALA A 308 -13.32 13.84 28.67
C ALA A 308 -14.51 13.18 27.95
N ASN A 309 -15.70 13.80 28.02
CA ASN A 309 -16.94 13.30 27.39
C ASN A 309 -17.23 13.94 26.03
N PHE A 310 -16.21 14.47 25.36
CA PHE A 310 -16.39 15.27 24.14
C PHE A 310 -16.94 14.47 22.94
N MET A 311 -16.70 13.15 22.90
CA MET A 311 -17.24 12.25 21.86
C MET A 311 -18.41 11.39 22.35
N SER A 312 -18.86 11.55 23.60
CA SER A 312 -19.97 10.77 24.14
C SER A 312 -21.29 11.27 23.55
N ASP A 313 -21.81 10.55 22.57
CA ASP A 313 -23.15 10.78 22.03
C ASP A 313 -24.20 10.56 23.13
N LYS A 314 -24.77 11.64 23.69
CA LYS A 314 -26.10 11.61 24.32
C LYS A 314 -27.16 11.75 23.23
N SER A 315 -27.17 10.86 22.24
CA SER A 315 -28.33 10.70 21.36
C SER A 315 -29.11 9.48 21.84
N ARG A 316 -30.31 9.72 22.36
CA ARG A 316 -31.33 8.69 22.53
C ARG A 316 -31.59 8.08 21.16
N SER A 317 -31.26 6.80 21.01
CA SER A 317 -31.65 5.99 19.88
C SER A 317 -33.18 5.83 19.87
N THR A 318 -33.85 6.44 18.91
CA THR A 318 -35.14 5.91 18.43
C THR A 318 -34.81 4.92 17.32
N SER A 319 -35.12 3.66 17.57
CA SER A 319 -35.06 2.55 16.62
C SER A 319 -35.98 2.82 15.43
N SER A 320 -35.44 2.66 14.22
CA SER A 320 -36.22 2.19 13.08
C SER A 320 -35.30 1.31 12.26
N ASP A 321 -35.55 0.01 12.32
CA ASP A 321 -35.09 -0.96 11.33
C ASP A 321 -35.70 -0.60 9.96
N SER A 322 -34.88 -0.71 8.91
CA SER A 322 -35.32 -1.03 7.55
C SER A 322 -34.09 -1.28 6.67
N ASP A 323 -33.81 -2.57 6.49
CA ASP A 323 -33.46 -3.32 5.27
C ASP A 323 -32.39 -2.83 4.27
N ASP A 324 -31.48 -3.79 4.00
CA ASP A 324 -30.98 -4.27 2.71
C ASP A 324 -30.83 -3.28 1.53
N ASP A 325 -29.58 -2.97 1.20
CA ASP A 325 -28.92 -3.41 -0.05
C ASP A 325 -27.52 -2.75 -0.17
N PHE A 326 -26.61 -3.44 -0.88
CA PHE A 326 -25.26 -3.05 -1.38
C PHE A 326 -24.00 -3.46 -0.57
#